data_AF-A0A1H3D1B6-F1
#
_entry.id   AF-A0A1H3D1B6-F1
#
_cell.length_a   1.000
_cell.length_b   1.000
_cell.length_c   1.000
_cell.angle_alpha   90.00
_cell.angle_beta   90.00
_cell.angle_gamma   90.00
#
_symmetry.space_group_name_H-M   'P 1'
#
loop_
_entity.id
_entity.type
_entity.pdbx_description
1 polymer ?
#
loop_
_entity_poly.entity_id
_entity_poly.type
_entity_poly.pdbx_seq_one_letter_code
_entity_poly.pdbx_strand_id
1 'polypeptide(L)'
;MTTRAATLGTTSPDTLQRALRMSAVLTVVSLAFQFVTAGQLFPQGGPEELHAGGAIVLHVLSGLTAIAAVLLWRRSAAPPWAAVLAVVVFVLTFVQAATGGRDTLWVHVPGAMVLTVGAAWVMVWSLGRGTRT
;
A
#
# COMPACT_ATOMS: atom_id res chain seq x y z
N MET A 1 29.10 12.73 36.90
CA MET A 1 27.78 12.17 36.53
C MET A 1 27.60 12.43 35.04
N THR A 2 27.93 11.47 34.18
CA THR A 2 27.92 11.60 32.71
C THR A 2 26.63 11.03 32.15
N THR A 3 25.74 11.90 31.69
CA THR A 3 24.48 11.53 31.06
C THR A 3 24.76 10.94 29.68
N ARG A 4 24.61 9.62 29.53
CA ARG A 4 24.73 8.92 28.24
C ARG A 4 23.51 9.29 27.40
N ALA A 5 23.69 10.15 26.40
CA ALA A 5 22.65 10.44 25.42
C ALA A 5 22.24 9.13 24.74
N ALA A 6 20.98 8.72 24.92
CA ALA A 6 20.42 7.57 24.23
C ALA A 6 20.44 7.87 22.73
N THR A 7 21.31 7.19 21.99
CA THR A 7 21.27 7.17 20.53
C THR A 7 19.95 6.55 20.10
N LEU A 8 18.99 7.39 19.73
CA LEU A 8 17.77 6.94 19.06
C LEU A 8 18.20 6.13 17.83
N GLY A 9 17.92 4.84 17.83
CA GLY A 9 18.32 3.93 16.77
C GLY A 9 17.72 4.37 15.44
N THR A 10 18.57 4.80 14.50
CA THR A 10 18.15 5.10 13.14
C THR A 10 17.99 3.78 12.38
N THR A 11 16.79 3.48 11.87
CA THR A 11 16.58 2.32 10.99
C THR A 11 17.52 2.43 9.79
N SER A 12 18.31 1.40 9.46
CA SER A 12 19.18 1.44 8.29
C SER A 12 18.36 1.56 6.98
N PRO A 13 18.92 2.15 5.91
CA PRO A 13 18.27 2.18 4.60
C PRO A 13 17.84 0.80 4.10
N ASP A 14 18.62 -0.25 4.39
CA ASP A 14 18.32 -1.63 4.00
C ASP A 14 17.08 -2.18 4.69
N THR A 15 16.93 -1.94 6.00
CA THR A 15 15.75 -2.37 6.74
C THR A 15 14.51 -1.64 6.22
N LEU A 16 14.62 -0.35 5.92
CA LEU A 16 13.54 0.44 5.36
C LEU A 16 13.14 -0.02 3.94
N GLN A 17 14.13 -0.38 3.11
CA GLN A 17 13.89 -0.96 1.79
C GLN A 17 13.21 -2.34 1.87
N ARG A 18 13.54 -3.17 2.86
CA ARG A 18 12.83 -4.43 3.12
C ARG A 18 11.39 -4.17 3.56
N ALA A 19 11.17 -3.23 4.48
CA ALA A 19 9.83 -2.84 4.92
C ALA A 19 8.95 -2.35 3.76
N LEU A 20 9.51 -1.52 2.88
CA LEU A 20 8.85 -1.08 1.65
C LEU A 20 8.44 -2.29 0.78
N ARG A 21 9.37 -3.21 0.50
CA ARG A 21 9.09 -4.39 -0.35
C ARG A 21 8.01 -5.28 0.25
N MET A 22 8.13 -5.61 1.53
CA MET A 22 7.16 -6.50 2.20
C MET A 22 5.77 -5.87 2.24
N SER A 23 5.66 -4.60 2.63
CA SER A 23 4.37 -3.90 2.67
C SER A 23 3.77 -3.73 1.26
N ALA A 24 4.57 -3.46 0.23
CA ALA A 24 4.08 -3.32 -1.14
C ALA A 24 3.56 -4.66 -1.69
N VAL A 25 4.27 -5.77 -1.45
CA VAL A 25 3.80 -7.12 -1.82
C VAL A 25 2.50 -7.45 -1.09
N LEU A 26 2.45 -7.22 0.23
CA LEU A 26 1.25 -7.48 1.02
C LEU A 26 0.07 -6.59 0.60
N THR A 27 0.32 -5.35 0.16
CA THR A 27 -0.71 -4.46 -0.42
C THR A 27 -1.33 -5.08 -1.66
N VAL A 28 -0.52 -5.62 -2.58
CA VAL A 28 -1.01 -6.29 -3.80
C VAL A 28 -1.75 -7.59 -3.46
N VAL A 29 -1.26 -8.38 -2.50
CA VAL A 29 -1.97 -9.58 -2.02
C VAL A 29 -3.32 -9.21 -1.38
N SER A 30 -3.37 -8.13 -0.60
CA SER A 30 -4.60 -7.61 -0.01
C SER A 30 -5.60 -7.15 -1.08
N LEU A 31 -5.14 -6.51 -2.15
CA LEU A 31 -5.98 -6.19 -3.30
C LEU A 31 -6.55 -7.44 -3.98
N ALA A 32 -5.74 -8.49 -4.16
CA ALA A 32 -6.24 -9.76 -4.70
C ALA A 32 -7.35 -10.36 -3.80
N PHE A 33 -7.17 -10.29 -2.48
CA PHE A 33 -8.20 -10.68 -1.52
C PHE A 33 -9.48 -9.83 -1.66
N GLN A 34 -9.35 -8.51 -1.86
CA GLN A 34 -10.50 -7.63 -2.12
C GLN A 34 -11.26 -8.03 -3.38
N PHE A 35 -10.56 -8.41 -4.47
CA PHE A 35 -11.22 -8.86 -5.69
C PHE A 35 -11.95 -10.20 -5.51
N VAL A 36 -11.35 -11.15 -4.79
CA VAL A 36 -12.00 -12.43 -4.49
C VAL A 36 -13.28 -12.21 -3.68
N THR A 37 -13.21 -11.44 -2.60
CA THR A 37 -14.38 -11.15 -1.75
C THR A 37 -15.42 -10.32 -2.49
N ALA A 38 -15.03 -9.35 -3.31
CA ALA A 38 -15.94 -8.59 -4.16
C ALA A 38 -16.68 -9.48 -5.17
N GLY A 39 -15.98 -10.44 -5.78
CA GLY A 39 -16.58 -11.42 -6.70
C GLY A 39 -17.64 -12.30 -6.02
N GLN A 40 -17.45 -12.62 -4.73
CA GLN A 40 -18.41 -13.39 -3.93
C GLN A 40 -19.65 -12.56 -3.53
N LEU A 41 -19.58 -11.22 -3.55
CA LEU A 41 -20.72 -10.37 -3.23
C LEU A 41 -21.84 -10.46 -4.28
N PHE A 42 -21.53 -10.92 -5.50
CA PHE A 42 -22.50 -10.96 -6.59
C PHE A 42 -22.83 -12.40 -7.03
N PRO A 43 -24.11 -12.71 -7.33
CA PRO A 43 -25.30 -11.87 -7.13
C PRO A 43 -25.91 -12.00 -5.70
N GLN A 44 -25.37 -12.88 -4.86
CA GLN A 44 -26.06 -13.41 -3.68
C GLN A 44 -25.69 -12.71 -2.35
N GLY A 45 -24.87 -11.65 -2.38
CA GLY A 45 -24.53 -10.89 -1.19
C GLY A 45 -23.58 -11.61 -0.24
N GLY A 46 -22.47 -12.17 -0.77
CA GLY A 46 -21.39 -12.85 -0.03
C GLY A 46 -20.76 -12.05 1.12
N PRO A 47 -19.51 -12.34 1.53
CA PRO A 47 -19.01 -11.90 2.84
C PRO A 47 -18.61 -10.41 2.87
N GLU A 48 -19.60 -9.53 3.01
CA GLU A 48 -19.45 -8.06 3.04
C GLU A 48 -18.52 -7.61 4.17
N GLU A 49 -18.62 -8.24 5.34
CA GLU A 49 -17.74 -7.99 6.48
C GLU A 49 -16.28 -8.36 6.20
N LEU A 50 -16.02 -9.43 5.43
CA LEU A 50 -14.65 -9.78 5.05
C LEU A 50 -14.09 -8.76 4.06
N HIS A 51 -14.91 -8.28 3.12
CA HIS A 51 -14.51 -7.24 2.18
C HIS A 51 -14.21 -5.90 2.90
N ALA A 52 -15.09 -5.50 3.82
CA ALA A 52 -14.92 -4.29 4.62
C ALA A 52 -13.70 -4.39 5.56
N GLY A 53 -13.54 -5.52 6.26
CA GLY A 53 -12.38 -5.78 7.10
C GLY A 53 -11.07 -5.84 6.31
N GLY A 54 -11.10 -6.48 5.13
CA GLY A 54 -9.96 -6.52 4.21
C GLY A 54 -9.57 -5.13 3.69
N ALA A 55 -10.54 -4.23 3.51
CA ALA A 55 -10.26 -2.84 3.17
C ALA A 55 -9.45 -2.15 4.28
N ILE A 56 -9.76 -2.37 5.57
CA ILE A 56 -8.96 -1.81 6.68
C ILE A 56 -7.51 -2.28 6.61
N VAL A 57 -7.29 -3.58 6.38
CA VAL A 57 -5.95 -4.15 6.20
C VAL A 57 -5.22 -3.49 5.02
N LEU A 58 -5.93 -3.26 3.90
CA LEU A 58 -5.38 -2.57 2.74
C LEU A 58 -4.93 -1.13 3.06
N HIS A 59 -5.70 -0.36 3.84
CA HIS A 59 -5.30 0.98 4.28
C HIS A 59 -4.01 0.93 5.11
N VAL A 60 -3.92 0.01 6.06
CA VAL A 60 -2.73 -0.12 6.93
C VAL A 60 -1.50 -0.48 6.09
N LEU A 61 -1.60 -1.50 5.22
CA LEU A 61 -0.47 -1.96 4.42
C LEU A 61 0.01 -0.91 3.42
N SER A 62 -0.92 -0.27 2.69
CA SER A 62 -0.59 0.80 1.75
C SER A 62 -0.05 2.05 2.48
N GLY A 63 -0.53 2.34 3.68
CA GLY A 63 0.01 3.40 4.55
C GLY A 63 1.45 3.12 4.96
N LEU A 64 1.76 1.89 5.37
CA LEU A 64 3.13 1.47 5.68
C LEU A 64 4.04 1.57 4.45
N THR A 65 3.55 1.18 3.27
CA THR A 65 4.26 1.35 1.99
C THR A 65 4.56 2.83 1.70
N ALA A 66 3.57 3.71 1.85
CA ALA A 66 3.72 5.15 1.64
C ALA A 66 4.72 5.77 2.62
N ILE A 67 4.62 5.45 3.92
CA ILE A 67 5.57 5.92 4.95
C ILE A 67 7.00 5.47 4.61
N ALA A 68 7.19 4.18 4.29
CA ALA A 68 8.51 3.66 3.96
C ALA A 68 9.11 4.34 2.70
N ALA A 69 8.29 4.55 1.66
CA ALA A 69 8.72 5.23 0.44
C ALA A 69 9.10 6.70 0.69
N VAL A 70 8.31 7.43 1.48
CA VAL A 70 8.60 8.82 1.88
C VAL A 70 9.88 8.89 2.71
N LEU A 71 10.08 7.99 3.67
CA LEU A 71 11.29 7.97 4.49
C LEU A 71 12.54 7.66 3.64
N LEU A 72 12.46 6.76 2.65
CA LEU A 72 13.56 6.51 1.72
C LEU A 72 13.85 7.74 0.86
N TRP A 73 12.82 8.41 0.34
CA TRP A 73 12.99 9.65 -0.44
C TRP A 73 13.65 10.75 0.39
N ARG A 74 13.19 11.00 1.63
CA ARG A 74 13.78 12.01 2.53
C ARG A 74 15.24 11.73 2.87
N ARG A 75 15.70 10.48 2.73
CA ARG A 75 17.09 10.06 2.92
C ARG A 75 17.88 9.99 1.62
N SER A 76 17.34 10.49 0.51
CA SER A 76 17.91 10.39 -0.84
C SER A 76 18.17 8.95 -1.31
N ALA A 77 17.51 7.98 -0.67
CA ALA A 77 17.62 6.55 -0.97
C ALA A 77 16.50 6.06 -1.90
N ALA A 78 15.62 6.95 -2.37
CA ALA A 78 14.59 6.70 -3.38
C ALA A 78 14.25 7.99 -4.15
N PRO A 79 13.82 7.90 -5.42
CA PRO A 79 13.38 9.05 -6.19
C PRO A 79 12.01 9.57 -5.69
N PRO A 80 11.74 10.88 -5.81
CA PRO A 80 10.51 11.50 -5.30
C PRO A 80 9.23 10.92 -5.91
N TRP A 81 9.25 10.56 -7.20
CA TRP A 81 8.06 10.06 -7.88
C TRP A 81 7.51 8.78 -7.24
N ALA A 82 8.37 7.92 -6.69
CA ALA A 82 7.95 6.67 -6.07
C ALA A 82 7.25 6.91 -4.73
N ALA A 83 7.70 7.93 -3.97
CA ALA A 83 7.03 8.36 -2.76
C ALA A 83 5.66 8.99 -3.08
N VAL A 84 5.59 9.85 -4.10
CA VAL A 84 4.33 10.45 -4.56
C VAL A 84 3.35 9.36 -4.99
N LEU A 85 3.78 8.41 -5.82
CA LEU A 85 2.92 7.32 -6.29
C LEU A 85 2.41 6.45 -5.12
N ALA A 86 3.26 6.09 -4.17
CA ALA A 86 2.84 5.32 -3.00
C ALA A 86 1.83 6.08 -2.11
N VAL A 87 2.00 7.40 -1.96
CA VAL A 87 1.04 8.26 -1.24
C VAL A 87 -0.28 8.34 -2.00
N VAL A 88 -0.25 8.49 -3.33
CA VAL A 88 -1.48 8.49 -4.16
C VAL A 88 -2.22 7.16 -4.03
N VAL A 89 -1.51 6.03 -4.09
CA VAL A 89 -2.09 4.70 -3.86
C VAL A 89 -2.76 4.63 -2.49
N PHE A 90 -2.09 5.07 -1.42
CA PHE A 90 -2.66 5.11 -0.08
C PHE A 90 -3.92 5.99 -0.01
N VAL A 91 -3.90 7.21 -0.56
CA VAL A 91 -5.07 8.10 -0.59
C VAL A 91 -6.23 7.47 -1.36
N LEU A 92 -5.96 6.81 -2.49
CA LEU A 92 -6.98 6.13 -3.27
C LEU A 92 -7.69 5.01 -2.49
N THR A 93 -7.04 4.38 -1.50
CA THR A 93 -7.73 3.39 -0.64
C THR A 93 -8.90 4.00 0.13
N PHE A 94 -8.74 5.23 0.64
CA PHE A 94 -9.82 5.95 1.32
C PHE A 94 -10.90 6.42 0.36
N VAL A 95 -10.53 6.88 -0.84
CA VAL A 95 -11.50 7.22 -1.88
C VAL A 95 -12.35 5.99 -2.20
N GLN A 96 -11.72 4.83 -2.37
CA GLN A 96 -12.43 3.57 -2.63
C GLN A 96 -13.35 3.15 -1.49
N ALA A 97 -12.93 3.35 -0.23
CA ALA A 97 -13.78 3.09 0.93
C ALA A 97 -14.99 4.05 0.99
N ALA A 98 -14.78 5.33 0.68
CA ALA A 98 -15.84 6.34 0.66
C ALA A 98 -16.84 6.13 -0.48
N THR A 99 -16.39 5.60 -1.62
CA THR A 99 -17.23 5.32 -2.80
C THR A 99 -17.53 3.83 -2.95
N GLY A 100 -17.37 3.02 -1.90
CA GLY A 100 -17.59 1.58 -1.92
C GLY A 100 -19.05 1.25 -1.67
N GLY A 101 -19.82 0.99 -2.73
CA GLY A 101 -21.23 0.63 -2.63
C GLY A 101 -21.76 -0.03 -3.90
N ARG A 102 -22.91 -0.71 -3.78
CA ARG A 102 -23.55 -1.42 -4.91
C ARG A 102 -24.06 -0.47 -6.00
N ASP A 103 -24.46 0.73 -5.63
CA ASP A 103 -24.93 1.82 -6.49
C ASP A 103 -23.79 2.63 -7.14
N THR A 104 -22.57 2.47 -6.63
CA THR A 104 -21.36 3.22 -7.02
C THR A 104 -20.30 2.35 -7.71
N LEU A 105 -20.66 1.14 -8.14
CA LEU A 105 -19.75 0.22 -8.86
C LEU A 105 -19.09 0.85 -10.09
N TRP A 106 -19.80 1.76 -10.77
CA TRP A 106 -19.29 2.45 -11.96
C TRP A 106 -18.05 3.31 -11.67
N VAL A 107 -17.85 3.78 -10.43
CA VAL A 107 -16.62 4.48 -10.00
C VAL A 107 -15.71 3.57 -9.17
N HIS A 108 -16.29 2.66 -8.38
CA HIS A 108 -15.53 1.75 -7.53
C HIS A 108 -14.68 0.78 -8.36
N VAL A 109 -15.25 0.13 -9.39
CA VAL A 109 -14.50 -0.86 -10.19
C VAL A 109 -13.34 -0.21 -10.96
N PRO A 110 -13.52 0.88 -11.74
CA PRO A 110 -12.40 1.53 -12.40
C PRO A 110 -11.37 2.09 -11.41
N GLY A 111 -11.82 2.64 -10.28
CA GLY A 111 -10.93 3.15 -9.24
C GLY A 111 -10.09 2.04 -8.60
N ALA A 112 -10.67 0.87 -8.35
CA ALA A 112 -9.93 -0.31 -7.91
C ALA A 112 -8.88 -0.76 -8.93
N MET A 113 -9.17 -0.66 -10.24
CA MET A 113 -8.18 -0.96 -11.29
C MET A 113 -6.99 0.02 -11.26
N VAL A 114 -7.26 1.32 -11.15
CA VAL A 114 -6.22 2.36 -11.04
C VAL A 114 -5.36 2.14 -9.79
N LEU A 115 -6.00 1.91 -8.65
CA LEU A 115 -5.34 1.57 -7.39
C LEU A 115 -4.43 0.34 -7.55
N THR A 116 -4.92 -0.70 -8.22
CA THR A 116 -4.18 -1.95 -8.45
C THR A 116 -2.95 -1.74 -9.32
N VAL A 117 -3.08 -1.01 -10.43
CA VAL A 117 -1.94 -0.66 -11.30
C VAL A 117 -0.90 0.14 -10.53
N GLY A 118 -1.32 1.14 -9.75
CA GLY A 118 -0.42 1.95 -8.92
C GLY A 118 0.32 1.11 -7.88
N ALA A 119 -0.40 0.25 -7.15
CA ALA A 119 0.20 -0.64 -6.15
C ALA A 119 1.18 -1.64 -6.77
N ALA A 120 0.82 -2.25 -7.90
CA ALA A 120 1.69 -3.16 -8.64
C ALA A 120 2.94 -2.45 -9.16
N TRP A 121 2.82 -1.21 -9.64
CA TRP A 121 3.97 -0.40 -10.06
C TRP A 121 4.93 -0.15 -8.89
N VAL A 122 4.42 0.32 -7.75
CA VAL A 122 5.26 0.52 -6.54
C VAL A 122 5.94 -0.78 -6.13
N MET A 123 5.22 -1.91 -6.13
CA MET A 123 5.77 -3.23 -5.82
C MET A 123 6.91 -3.61 -6.77
N VAL A 124 6.66 -3.64 -8.08
CA VAL A 124 7.65 -4.04 -9.10
C VAL A 124 8.88 -3.14 -9.05
N TRP A 125 8.67 -1.83 -8.96
CA TRP A 125 9.77 -0.88 -8.82
C TRP A 125 10.60 -1.16 -7.57
N SER A 126 9.96 -1.41 -6.41
CA SER A 126 10.65 -1.65 -5.15
C SER A 126 11.51 -2.92 -5.17
N LEU A 127 11.08 -3.95 -5.91
CA LEU A 127 11.80 -5.21 -6.08
C LEU A 127 13.00 -5.04 -7.02
N GLY A 128 12.85 -4.28 -8.11
CA GLY A 128 13.92 -3.99 -9.08
C GLY A 128 15.09 -3.13 -8.56
N ARG A 129 14.98 -2.53 -7.37
CA ARG A 129 16.06 -1.70 -6.78
C ARG A 129 17.32 -2.50 -6.34
N GLY A 130 17.27 -3.83 -6.32
CA GLY A 130 18.37 -4.68 -5.87
C GLY A 130 19.17 -5.39 -6.97
N THR A 131 18.81 -5.23 -8.24
CA THR A 131 19.34 -6.05 -9.35
C THR A 131 20.28 -5.29 -10.29
N ARG A 132 20.74 -4.10 -9.91
CA ARG A 132 21.81 -3.39 -10.64
C ARG A 132 23.16 -3.80 -10.04
N THR A 133 23.64 -4.97 -10.43
CA THR A 133 25.05 -5.38 -10.30
C THR A 133 25.82 -4.90 -11.52
#